data_AF-A0A344PP63-F1
#
_entry.id   AF-A0A344PP63-F1
#
_cell.length_a   1.000
_cell.length_b   1.000
_cell.length_c   1.000
_cell.angle_alpha   90.00
_cell.angle_beta   90.00
_cell.angle_gamma   90.00
#
_symmetry.space_group_name_H-M   'P 1'
#
loop_
_entity.id
_entity.type
_entity.pdbx_description
1 polymer ?
#
loop_
_entity_poly.entity_id
_entity_poly.type
_entity_poly.pdbx_seq_one_letter_code
_entity_poly.pdbx_strand_id
1 'polypeptide(L)'
;MPLDAHSLDRVQSLIRLWRSLHGLPVPQDSRMTAQQRRRLKNMLRAADGRLHNADYREIAEAIFGVERVASDPWKTSALRDAVLDLVKDGFAMIDGGYRKLLRHRRRS
;
A
#
# COMPACT_ATOMS: atom_id res chain seq x y z
N MET A 1 4.81 -3.26 29.02
CA MET A 1 5.29 -3.25 27.61
C MET A 1 6.67 -3.89 27.58
N PRO A 2 6.92 -4.95 26.81
CA PRO A 2 8.25 -5.57 26.74
C PRO A 2 9.28 -4.56 26.21
N LEU A 3 10.43 -4.44 26.88
CA LEU A 3 11.55 -3.58 26.48
C LEU A 3 12.44 -4.32 25.48
N ASP A 4 11.97 -4.43 24.24
CA ASP A 4 12.70 -5.03 23.13
C ASP A 4 13.14 -3.99 22.09
N ALA A 5 13.75 -4.51 21.02
CA ALA A 5 14.21 -3.73 19.88
C ALA A 5 13.12 -2.82 19.30
N HIS A 6 11.82 -3.09 19.43
CA HIS A 6 10.73 -2.31 18.84
C HIS A 6 10.05 -1.34 19.83
N SER A 7 10.54 -1.23 21.06
CA SER A 7 9.90 -0.43 22.13
C SER A 7 9.64 1.03 21.72
N LEU A 8 10.62 1.69 21.10
CA LEU A 8 10.46 3.08 20.65
C LEU A 8 9.43 3.21 19.52
N ASP A 9 9.34 2.23 18.62
CA ASP A 9 8.34 2.21 17.55
C ASP A 9 6.93 2.09 18.13
N ARG A 10 6.75 1.31 19.20
CA ARG A 10 5.47 1.19 19.89
C ARG A 10 5.08 2.47 20.61
N VAL A 11 6.01 3.11 21.34
CA VAL A 11 5.76 4.38 22.03
C VAL A 11 5.33 5.45 21.03
N GLN A 12 6.05 5.61 19.92
CA GLN A 12 5.67 6.56 18.87
C GLN A 12 4.29 6.24 18.27
N SER A 13 3.99 4.97 18.03
CA SER A 13 2.69 4.56 17.49
C SER A 13 1.55 4.82 18.47
N LEU A 14 1.76 4.60 19.76
CA LEU A 14 0.80 4.89 20.81
C LEU A 14 0.54 6.39 20.96
N ILE A 15 1.59 7.21 20.94
CA ILE A 15 1.46 8.68 20.96
C ILE A 15 0.62 9.15 19.77
N ARG A 16 0.88 8.62 18.58
CA ARG A 16 0.13 8.98 17.37
C ARG A 16 -1.34 8.54 17.43
N LEU A 17 -1.60 7.33 17.94
CA LEU A 17 -2.96 6.84 18.17
C LEU A 17 -3.72 7.71 19.17
N TRP A 18 -3.12 8.00 20.33
CA TRP A 18 -3.72 8.84 21.35
C TRP A 18 -4.06 10.23 20.81
N ARG A 19 -3.12 10.87 20.10
CA ARG A 19 -3.38 12.17 19.46
C ARG A 19 -4.53 12.10 18.46
N SER A 20 -4.59 11.05 17.65
CA SER A 20 -5.68 10.85 16.69
C SER A 20 -7.04 10.71 17.37
N LEU A 21 -7.13 9.94 18.46
CA LEU A 21 -8.38 9.73 19.20
C LEU A 21 -8.88 11.00 19.90
N HIS A 22 -7.96 11.90 20.27
CA HIS A 22 -8.27 13.17 20.93
C HIS A 22 -8.34 14.37 19.97
N GLY A 23 -8.39 14.13 18.65
CA GLY A 23 -8.50 15.21 17.65
C GLY A 23 -7.27 16.13 17.56
N LEU A 24 -6.12 15.70 18.09
CA LEU A 24 -4.88 16.46 18.07
C LEU A 24 -4.11 16.22 16.76
N PRO A 25 -3.30 17.19 16.29
CA PRO A 25 -2.48 17.01 15.09
C PRO A 25 -1.55 15.79 15.20
N VAL A 26 -1.69 14.81 14.31
CA VAL A 26 -0.89 13.58 14.34
C VAL A 26 0.44 13.79 13.58
N PRO A 27 1.60 13.54 14.21
CA PRO A 27 2.90 13.57 13.52
C PRO A 27 2.90 12.68 12.27
N GLN A 28 3.57 13.13 11.20
CA GLN A 28 3.68 12.34 9.97
C GLN A 28 4.42 11.02 10.22
N ASP A 29 3.95 9.95 9.58
CA ASP A 29 4.68 8.68 9.56
C ASP A 29 5.87 8.77 8.60
N SER A 30 7.09 8.76 9.13
CA SER A 30 8.32 8.75 8.33
C SER A 30 8.73 7.36 7.87
N ARG A 31 8.05 6.28 8.30
CA ARG A 31 8.36 4.91 7.85
C ARG A 31 8.14 4.69 6.37
N MET A 32 7.33 5.55 5.74
CA MET A 32 6.87 5.39 4.37
C MET A 32 6.88 6.71 3.61
N THR A 33 7.46 6.69 2.41
CA THR A 33 7.36 7.81 1.49
C THR A 33 5.94 7.94 0.93
N ALA A 34 5.59 9.13 0.44
CA ALA A 34 4.29 9.35 -0.22
C ALA A 34 4.08 8.40 -1.42
N GLN A 35 5.15 8.10 -2.17
CA GLN A 35 5.12 7.16 -3.30
C GLN A 35 4.83 5.72 -2.83
N GLN A 36 5.49 5.26 -1.77
CA GLN A 36 5.23 3.93 -1.20
C GLN A 36 3.79 3.83 -0.70
N ARG A 37 3.28 4.86 -0.02
CA ARG A 37 1.88 4.91 0.43
C ARG A 37 0.89 4.88 -0.75
N ARG A 38 1.18 5.61 -1.82
CA ARG A 38 0.37 5.56 -3.06
C ARG A 38 0.37 4.15 -3.65
N ARG A 39 1.54 3.51 -3.73
CA ARG A 39 1.66 2.14 -4.25
C ARG A 39 0.84 1.14 -3.42
N LEU A 40 0.93 1.21 -2.08
CA LEU A 40 0.11 0.35 -1.20
C LEU A 40 -1.40 0.53 -1.42
N LYS A 41 -1.87 1.77 -1.58
CA LYS A 41 -3.29 2.02 -1.88
C LYS A 41 -3.71 1.37 -3.20
N ASN A 42 -2.85 1.43 -4.21
CA ASN A 42 -3.12 0.81 -5.50
C ASN A 42 -3.07 -0.72 -5.43
N MET A 43 -2.18 -1.30 -4.62
CA MET A 43 -2.17 -2.75 -4.36
C MET A 43 -3.48 -3.22 -3.73
N LEU A 44 -3.97 -2.50 -2.72
CA LEU A 44 -5.26 -2.81 -2.08
C LEU A 44 -6.40 -2.76 -3.09
N ARG A 45 -6.50 -1.67 -3.88
CA ARG A 45 -7.50 -1.55 -4.95
C ARG A 45 -7.42 -2.68 -5.98
N ALA A 46 -6.21 -3.08 -6.35
CA ALA A 46 -5.99 -4.15 -7.33
C ALA A 46 -6.40 -5.51 -6.76
N ALA A 47 -6.05 -5.80 -5.50
CA ALA A 47 -6.49 -7.01 -4.82
C ALA A 47 -8.02 -7.04 -4.66
N ASP A 48 -8.63 -5.94 -4.24
CA ASP A 48 -10.09 -5.79 -4.14
C ASP A 48 -10.75 -6.05 -5.49
N GLY A 49 -10.23 -5.46 -6.58
CA GLY A 49 -10.74 -5.69 -7.93
C GLY A 49 -10.71 -7.17 -8.32
N ARG A 50 -9.58 -7.87 -8.07
CA ARG A 50 -9.47 -9.31 -8.36
C ARG A 50 -10.38 -10.17 -7.49
N LEU A 51 -10.56 -9.82 -6.22
CA LEU A 51 -11.52 -10.51 -5.33
C LEU A 51 -12.97 -10.36 -5.82
N HIS A 52 -13.28 -9.28 -6.55
CA HIS A 52 -14.57 -9.04 -7.18
C HIS A 52 -14.59 -9.43 -8.67
N ASN A 53 -13.68 -10.30 -9.11
CA ASN A 53 -13.58 -10.83 -10.47
C ASN A 53 -13.32 -9.81 -11.60
N ALA A 54 -12.92 -8.58 -11.28
CA ALA A 54 -12.54 -7.60 -12.30
C ALA A 54 -11.29 -8.07 -13.07
N ASP A 55 -11.28 -7.90 -14.39
CA ASP A 55 -10.09 -8.19 -15.20
C ASP A 55 -8.97 -7.16 -14.95
N TYR A 56 -7.74 -7.52 -15.28
CA TYR A 56 -6.57 -6.67 -15.15
C TYR A 56 -6.72 -5.34 -15.90
N ARG A 57 -7.44 -5.33 -17.02
CA ARG A 57 -7.71 -4.11 -17.77
C ARG A 57 -8.65 -3.17 -17.01
N GLU A 58 -9.74 -3.69 -16.45
CA GLU A 58 -10.69 -2.89 -15.65
C GLU A 58 -10.01 -2.29 -14.42
N ILE A 59 -9.13 -3.07 -13.78
CA ILE A 59 -8.30 -2.59 -12.66
C ILE A 59 -7.34 -1.49 -13.14
N ALA A 60 -6.72 -1.63 -14.32
CA ALA A 60 -5.85 -0.61 -14.89
C ALA A 60 -6.62 0.68 -15.16
N GLU A 61 -7.81 0.59 -15.73
CA GLU A 61 -8.67 1.74 -16.05
C GLU A 61 -9.10 2.47 -14.78
N ALA A 62 -9.42 1.74 -13.71
CA ALA A 62 -9.75 2.32 -12.41
C ALA A 62 -8.54 3.00 -11.70
N ILE A 63 -7.31 2.52 -11.94
CA ILE A 63 -6.10 3.04 -11.29
C ILE A 63 -5.45 4.19 -12.10
N PHE A 64 -5.38 4.05 -13.41
CA PHE A 64 -4.62 4.93 -14.31
C PHE A 64 -5.51 5.78 -15.23
N GLY A 65 -6.81 5.46 -15.34
CA GLY A 65 -7.77 6.12 -16.22
C GLY A 65 -7.91 5.44 -17.58
N VAL A 66 -9.14 5.44 -18.11
CA VAL A 66 -9.50 4.79 -19.38
C VAL A 66 -8.65 5.29 -20.55
N GLU A 67 -8.54 6.61 -20.69
CA GLU A 67 -7.75 7.24 -21.77
C GLU A 67 -6.28 6.79 -21.75
N ARG A 68 -5.70 6.68 -20.56
CA ARG A 68 -4.30 6.28 -20.41
C ARG A 68 -4.08 4.80 -20.70
N VAL A 69 -5.06 3.96 -20.41
CA VAL A 69 -5.01 2.53 -20.75
C VAL A 69 -5.24 2.31 -22.24
N ALA A 70 -6.08 3.13 -22.87
CA ALA A 70 -6.38 3.07 -24.29
C ALA A 70 -5.25 3.60 -25.19
N SER A 71 -4.28 4.36 -24.65
CA SER A 71 -3.20 4.97 -25.46
C SER A 71 -2.25 3.96 -26.09
N ASP A 72 -2.14 2.75 -25.54
CA ASP A 72 -1.21 1.71 -25.99
C ASP A 72 -1.92 0.35 -26.13
N PRO A 73 -1.49 -0.54 -27.05
CA PRO A 73 -2.04 -1.88 -27.15
C PRO A 73 -1.94 -2.67 -25.83
N TRP A 74 -3.08 -3.12 -25.30
CA TRP A 74 -3.16 -3.72 -23.95
C TRP A 74 -2.21 -4.89 -23.72
N LYS A 75 -2.07 -5.82 -24.68
CA LYS A 75 -1.27 -7.04 -24.51
C LYS A 75 0.23 -6.78 -24.30
N THR A 76 0.73 -5.62 -24.75
CA THR A 76 2.14 -5.23 -24.66
C THR A 76 2.33 -3.98 -23.80
N SER A 77 1.30 -3.55 -23.08
CA SER A 77 1.32 -2.32 -22.30
C SER A 77 2.07 -2.50 -20.97
N ALA A 78 2.96 -1.56 -20.64
CA ALA A 78 3.59 -1.50 -19.33
C ALA A 78 2.58 -1.33 -18.17
N LEU A 79 1.37 -0.81 -18.45
CA LEU A 79 0.30 -0.71 -17.46
C LEU A 79 -0.27 -2.08 -17.10
N ARG A 80 -0.30 -3.02 -18.06
CA ARG A 80 -0.71 -4.40 -17.79
C ARG A 80 0.23 -5.05 -16.80
N ASP A 81 1.54 -4.93 -17.03
CA ASP A 81 2.56 -5.49 -16.15
C ASP A 81 2.54 -4.81 -14.77
N ALA A 82 2.35 -3.48 -14.74
CA ALA A 82 2.20 -2.74 -13.50
C ALA A 82 1.00 -3.22 -12.67
N VAL A 83 -0.16 -3.50 -13.30
CA VAL A 83 -1.32 -4.05 -12.57
C VAL A 83 -1.09 -5.48 -12.11
N LEU A 84 -0.46 -6.33 -12.93
CA LEU A 84 -0.09 -7.69 -12.54
C LEU A 84 0.76 -7.68 -11.27
N ASP A 85 1.77 -6.81 -11.20
CA ASP A 85 2.61 -6.63 -10.03
C ASP A 85 1.84 -6.06 -8.83
N LEU A 86 0.94 -5.10 -9.04
CA LEU A 86 0.09 -4.56 -7.96
C LEU A 86 -0.82 -5.63 -7.36
N VAL A 87 -1.42 -6.48 -8.20
CA VAL A 87 -2.26 -7.60 -7.77
C VAL A 87 -1.43 -8.60 -6.96
N LYS A 88 -0.30 -9.04 -7.51
CA LYS A 88 0.59 -10.01 -6.87
C LYS A 88 1.08 -9.51 -5.52
N ASP A 89 1.59 -8.29 -5.48
CA ASP A 89 2.07 -7.68 -4.24
C ASP A 89 0.92 -7.40 -3.26
N GLY A 90 -0.26 -7.02 -3.75
CA GLY A 90 -1.45 -6.82 -2.92
C GLY A 90 -1.85 -8.07 -2.17
N PHE A 91 -1.94 -9.21 -2.86
CA PHE A 91 -2.21 -10.49 -2.21
C PHE A 91 -1.10 -10.88 -1.24
N ALA A 92 0.17 -10.71 -1.59
CA ALA A 92 1.29 -10.98 -0.68
C ALA A 92 1.26 -10.07 0.57
N MET A 93 0.78 -8.83 0.45
CA MET A 93 0.60 -7.92 1.56
C MET A 93 -0.55 -8.37 2.47
N ILE A 94 -1.67 -8.82 1.90
CA ILE A 94 -2.82 -9.36 2.64
C ILE A 94 -2.44 -10.66 3.37
N ASP A 95 -1.64 -11.51 2.75
CA ASP A 95 -1.15 -12.79 3.29
C ASP A 95 -0.01 -12.63 4.33
N GLY A 96 -0.15 -11.62 5.21
CA GLY A 96 0.77 -11.37 6.31
C GLY A 96 1.94 -10.42 6.00
N GLY A 97 2.13 -10.02 4.74
CA GLY A 97 3.16 -9.04 4.36
C GLY A 97 2.98 -7.67 5.03
N TYR A 98 1.74 -7.27 5.34
CA TYR A 98 1.39 -6.03 6.04
C TYR A 98 2.13 -5.83 7.35
N ARG A 99 2.53 -6.91 8.05
CA ARG A 99 3.27 -6.83 9.31
C ARG A 99 4.61 -6.11 9.17
N LYS A 100 5.20 -6.10 7.96
CA LYS A 100 6.44 -5.36 7.66
C LYS A 100 6.24 -3.84 7.71
N LEU A 101 5.02 -3.33 7.49
CA LEU A 101 4.71 -1.89 7.53
C LEU A 101 4.75 -1.32 8.95
N LEU A 102 4.59 -2.19 9.96
CA LEU A 102 4.56 -1.80 11.36
C LEU A 102 5.96 -1.59 11.96
N ARG A 103 7.01 -1.92 11.21
CA ARG A 103 8.40 -1.85 11.67
C ARG A 103 9.11 -0.70 10.98
N HIS A 104 9.87 0.11 11.73
CA HIS A 104 10.82 1.02 11.08
C HIS A 104 11.86 0.17 10.33
N ARG A 105 12.06 0.46 9.04
CA ARG A 105 13.10 -0.20 8.25
C ARG A 105 14.46 0.23 8.79
N ARG A 106 15.05 -0.60 9.65
CA ARG A 106 16.45 -0.44 10.05
C ARG A 106 17.29 -0.86 8.86
N ARG A 107 18.07 0.06 8.31
CA ARG A 107 19.20 -0.32 7.47
C ARG A 107 20.16 -1.08 8.39
N SER A 108 20.37 -2.36 8.10
CA SER A 108 21.52 -3.13 8.56
C SER A 108 22.76 -2.67 7.82
#